data_AF-A0A485BC30-F1
#
_entry.id   AF-A0A485BC30-F1
#
_cell.length_a   1.000
_cell.length_b   1.000
_cell.length_c   1.000
_cell.angle_alpha   90.00
_cell.angle_beta   90.00
_cell.angle_gamma   90.00
#
_symmetry.space_group_name_H-M   'P 1'
#
loop_
_entity.id
_entity.type
_entity.pdbx_description
1 polymer ?
#
loop_
_entity_poly.entity_id
_entity_poly.type
_entity_poly.pdbx_seq_one_letter_code
_entity_poly.pdbx_strand_id
1 'polypeptide(L)'
;MPTAILSRQVGVIRKQALILNLPGQPKAIQETLEGVKDAEGKVLVNGIFASVPYCVQLLEGPYIETNPDVVAAFRPKSARRETLS
;
A
#
# COMPACT_ATOMS: atom_id res chain seq x y z
N MET A 1 14.25 15.28 -13.70
CA MET A 1 14.20 16.35 -12.68
C MET A 1 13.46 15.78 -11.47
N PRO A 2 14.08 15.65 -10.27
CA PRO A 2 13.42 15.05 -9.11
C PRO A 2 12.47 16.06 -8.44
N THR A 3 11.27 16.20 -8.99
CA THR A 3 10.25 17.16 -8.53
C THR A 3 9.21 16.55 -7.60
N ALA A 4 9.39 15.28 -7.18
CA ALA A 4 8.46 14.59 -6.30
C ALA A 4 8.18 15.35 -4.98
N ILE A 5 9.18 16.09 -4.47
CA ILE A 5 9.06 16.95 -3.28
C ILE A 5 8.07 18.10 -3.42
N LEU A 6 7.69 18.48 -4.65
CA LEU A 6 6.71 19.53 -4.90
C LEU A 6 5.26 19.02 -4.77
N SER A 7 5.07 17.71 -4.65
CA SER A 7 3.75 17.10 -4.46
C SER A 7 3.17 17.53 -3.12
N ARG A 8 1.86 17.84 -3.12
CA ARG A 8 1.07 18.16 -1.92
C ARG A 8 0.11 17.02 -1.55
N GLN A 9 0.46 15.79 -1.94
CA GLN A 9 -0.33 14.61 -1.63
C GLN A 9 -0.51 14.45 -0.11
N VAL A 10 -1.70 14.02 0.29
CA VAL A 10 -2.04 13.72 1.67
C VAL A 10 -2.75 12.38 1.74
N GLY A 11 -2.64 11.73 2.89
CA GLY A 11 -3.47 10.60 3.29
C GLY A 11 -4.32 11.01 4.49
N VAL A 12 -5.63 10.79 4.43
CA VAL A 12 -6.55 11.16 5.52
C VAL A 12 -7.55 10.05 5.80
N ILE A 13 -8.12 10.07 6.99
CA ILE A 13 -9.27 9.23 7.36
C ILE A 13 -10.50 10.13 7.45
N ARG A 14 -11.60 9.71 6.83
CA ARG A 14 -12.92 10.35 6.98
C ARG A 14 -13.94 9.27 7.30
N LYS A 15 -14.51 9.32 8.51
CA LYS A 15 -15.26 8.19 9.09
C LYS A 15 -14.36 6.94 9.13
N GLN A 16 -14.81 5.82 8.57
CA GLN A 16 -14.05 4.57 8.47
C GLN A 16 -13.34 4.40 7.11
N ALA A 17 -13.26 5.46 6.29
CA ALA A 17 -12.62 5.39 4.97
C ALA A 17 -11.22 6.02 4.98
N LEU A 18 -10.25 5.29 4.42
CA LEU A 18 -8.92 5.80 4.08
C LEU A 18 -8.97 6.48 2.70
N ILE A 19 -8.43 7.69 2.60
CA ILE A 19 -8.33 8.46 1.35
C ILE A 19 -6.86 8.78 1.11
N LEU A 20 -6.33 8.40 -0.05
CA LEU A 20 -4.95 8.66 -0.48
C LEU A 20 -4.95 9.44 -1.79
N ASN A 21 -4.22 10.55 -1.85
CA ASN A 21 -3.96 11.24 -3.10
C ASN A 21 -2.79 10.58 -3.83
N LEU A 22 -2.98 10.25 -5.10
CA LEU A 22 -1.98 9.64 -5.97
C LEU A 22 -1.54 10.63 -7.07
N PRO A 23 -0.36 10.44 -7.68
CA PRO A 23 0.08 11.26 -8.81
C PRO A 23 -0.83 11.08 -10.04
N GLY A 24 -0.77 12.00 -11.00
CA GLY A 24 -1.62 11.94 -12.21
C GLY A 24 -1.09 11.03 -13.32
N GLN A 25 0.20 10.69 -13.32
CA GLN A 25 0.80 9.85 -14.36
C GLN A 25 0.66 8.36 -14.02
N PRO A 26 0.17 7.50 -14.94
CA PRO A 26 -0.05 6.08 -14.68
C PRO A 26 1.17 5.33 -14.13
N LYS A 27 2.36 5.61 -14.69
CA LYS A 27 3.62 5.03 -14.21
C LYS A 27 3.90 5.39 -12.75
N ALA A 28 3.76 6.68 -12.40
CA ALA A 28 3.99 7.15 -11.04
C ALA A 28 2.94 6.61 -10.06
N ILE A 29 1.71 6.36 -10.51
CA ILE A 29 0.65 5.71 -9.71
C ILE A 29 1.12 4.30 -9.33
N GLN A 30 1.53 3.51 -10.32
CA GLN A 30 2.01 2.14 -10.09
C GLN A 30 3.22 2.13 -9.15
N GLU A 31 4.23 2.95 -9.41
CA GLU A 31 5.43 3.06 -8.56
C GLU A 31 5.08 3.47 -7.12
N THR A 32 4.11 4.36 -6.93
CA THR A 32 3.67 4.78 -5.58
C THR A 32 2.95 3.64 -4.84
N LEU A 33 2.12 2.86 -5.54
CA LEU A 33 1.32 1.78 -4.95
C LEU A 33 2.13 0.50 -4.70
N GLU A 34 2.91 0.07 -5.70
CA GLU A 34 3.66 -1.19 -5.70
C GLU A 34 5.05 -1.03 -5.08
N GLY A 35 5.63 0.16 -5.21
CA GLY A 35 6.99 0.46 -4.76
C GLY A 35 8.01 0.30 -5.87
N VAL A 36 9.27 0.15 -5.47
CA VAL A 36 10.41 0.01 -6.40
C VAL A 36 10.98 -1.40 -6.25
N LYS A 37 11.06 -2.13 -7.37
CA LYS A 37 11.69 -3.44 -7.49
C LYS A 37 12.98 -3.32 -8.32
N ASP A 38 13.95 -4.19 -8.08
CA ASP A 38 15.12 -4.35 -8.96
C ASP A 38 14.79 -5.22 -10.19
N ALA A 39 15.79 -5.45 -11.05
CA ALA A 39 15.63 -6.20 -12.29
C ALA A 39 15.26 -7.68 -12.04
N GLU A 40 15.63 -8.19 -10.87
CA GLU A 40 15.35 -9.55 -10.40
C GLU A 40 14.00 -9.64 -9.67
N GLY A 41 13.25 -8.54 -9.57
CA GLY A 41 11.92 -8.48 -8.95
C GLY A 41 11.93 -8.35 -7.44
N LYS A 42 13.10 -8.19 -6.81
CA LYS A 42 13.21 -7.98 -5.36
C LYS A 42 12.81 -6.56 -5.01
N VAL A 43 11.99 -6.44 -3.98
CA VAL A 43 11.51 -5.14 -3.49
C VAL A 43 12.65 -4.37 -2.82
N LEU A 44 13.01 -3.22 -3.39
CA LEU A 44 13.97 -2.27 -2.84
C LEU A 44 13.29 -1.29 -1.87
N VAL A 45 12.10 -0.82 -2.25
CA VAL A 45 11.27 0.08 -1.45
C VAL A 45 9.83 -0.40 -1.55
N ASN A 46 9.21 -0.69 -0.41
CA ASN A 46 7.80 -1.10 -0.37
C ASN A 46 6.90 0.05 -0.83
N GLY A 47 5.94 -0.26 -1.70
CA GLY A 47 4.89 0.70 -2.07
C GLY A 47 3.91 0.96 -0.93
N ILE A 48 3.19 2.07 -1.02
CA ILE A 48 2.25 2.49 0.04
C ILE A 48 1.12 1.46 0.26
N PHE A 49 0.79 0.68 -0.78
CA PHE A 49 -0.30 -0.29 -0.72
C PHE A 49 0.03 -1.49 0.18
N ALA A 50 1.31 -1.77 0.46
CA ALA A 50 1.70 -2.81 1.42
C ALA A 50 1.08 -2.61 2.81
N SER A 51 0.80 -1.36 3.19
CA SER A 51 0.22 -1.00 4.50
C SER A 51 -1.29 -0.82 4.47
N VAL A 52 -1.90 -0.66 3.29
CA VAL A 52 -3.33 -0.33 3.13
C VAL A 52 -4.25 -1.43 3.71
N PRO A 53 -4.03 -2.73 3.44
CA PRO A 53 -4.90 -3.79 3.97
C PRO A 53 -4.99 -3.83 5.50
N TYR A 54 -3.88 -3.56 6.20
CA TYR A 54 -3.90 -3.51 7.65
C TYR A 54 -4.53 -2.21 8.18
N CYS A 55 -4.31 -1.09 7.50
CA CYS A 55 -4.99 0.17 7.82
C CYS A 55 -6.52 0.03 7.71
N VAL A 56 -7.03 -0.60 6.64
CA VAL A 56 -8.48 -0.84 6.48
C VAL A 56 -9.02 -1.76 7.58
N GLN A 57 -8.27 -2.79 7.97
CA GLN A 57 -8.65 -3.67 9.08
C GLN A 57 -8.76 -2.91 10.41
N LEU A 58 -7.82 -1.98 10.68
CA LEU A 58 -7.85 -1.13 11.88
C LEU A 58 -9.00 -0.12 11.87
N LEU A 59 -9.54 0.22 10.70
CA LEU A 59 -10.72 1.05 10.53
C LEU A 59 -12.04 0.25 10.58
N GLU A 60 -12.00 -0.99 11.07
CA GLU A 60 -13.14 -1.92 11.13
C GLU A 60 -13.70 -2.27 9.74
N GLY A 61 -12.87 -2.11 8.70
CA GLY A 61 -13.19 -2.51 7.34
C GLY A 61 -13.00 -4.01 7.08
N PRO A 62 -13.25 -4.44 5.83
CA PRO A 62 -13.08 -5.84 5.44
C PRO A 62 -11.60 -6.28 5.53
N TYR A 63 -11.40 -7.58 5.70
CA TYR A 63 -10.06 -8.17 5.62
C TYR A 63 -9.62 -8.27 4.15
N ILE A 64 -8.66 -7.42 3.75
CA ILE A 64 -8.15 -7.37 2.38
C ILE A 64 -6.89 -8.23 2.24
N GLU A 65 -6.80 -9.04 1.20
CA GLU A 65 -5.59 -9.76 0.81
C GLU A 65 -5.08 -9.23 -0.53
N THR A 66 -3.78 -9.41 -0.77
CA THR A 66 -3.11 -8.95 -2.00
C THR A 66 -2.30 -10.09 -2.60
N ASN A 67 -2.12 -10.08 -3.92
CA ASN A 67 -1.20 -11.00 -4.58
C ASN A 67 0.25 -10.62 -4.18
N PRO A 68 1.01 -11.51 -3.50
CA PRO A 68 2.38 -11.23 -3.06
C PRO A 68 3.35 -10.92 -4.20
N ASP A 69 3.11 -11.45 -5.40
CA ASP A 69 3.95 -11.19 -6.58
C ASP A 69 3.83 -9.72 -7.05
N VAL A 70 2.69 -9.09 -6.76
CA VAL A 70 2.44 -7.68 -7.04
C VAL A 70 2.87 -6.85 -5.82
N VAL A 71 2.20 -7.04 -4.68
CA VAL A 71 2.50 -6.32 -3.43
C VAL A 71 2.15 -7.19 -2.23
N ALA A 72 3.12 -7.43 -1.35
CA ALA A 72 2.89 -8.18 -0.12
C ALA A 72 2.25 -7.29 0.95
N ALA A 73 1.03 -7.63 1.38
CA ALA A 73 0.36 -6.92 2.48
C ALA A 73 1.07 -7.19 3.82
N PHE A 74 1.58 -6.13 4.45
CA PHE A 74 2.19 -6.22 5.77
C PHE A 74 1.10 -6.35 6.86
N ARG A 75 1.28 -7.32 7.76
CA ARG A 75 0.49 -7.45 9.00
C ARG A 75 1.35 -7.95 10.17
N PRO A 76 1.18 -7.40 11.39
CA PRO A 76 1.77 -7.98 12.60
C PRO A 76 1.16 -9.35 12.89
N LYS A 77 1.89 -10.19 13.63
CA LYS A 77 1.47 -11.58 13.93
C LYS A 77 0.05 -11.65 14.50
N SER A 78 -0.30 -10.74 15.40
CA SER A 78 -1.62 -10.67 16.06
C SER A 78 -2.78 -10.31 15.14
N ALA A 79 -2.51 -9.71 13.97
CA ALA A 79 -3.55 -9.25 13.03
C ALA A 79 -3.71 -10.17 11.81
N ARG A 80 -2.88 -11.21 11.70
CA ARG A 80 -3.02 -12.23 10.66
C ARG A 80 -4.19 -13.12 11.05
N ARG A 81 -5.05 -13.44 10.08
CA ARG A 81 -5.99 -14.54 10.29
C ARG A 81 -5.15 -15.80 10.44
N GLU A 82 -5.36 -16.52 11.53
CA GLU A 82 -4.96 -17.92 11.56
C GLU A 82 -5.82 -18.61 10.51
N THR A 83 -5.20 -19.08 9.43
CA THR A 83 -5.81 -20.09 8.57
C THR A 83 -6.08 -21.28 9.47
N LEU A 84 -7.32 -21.41 9.95
CA LEU A 84 -7.88 -22.67 10.42
C LEU A 84 -7.89 -23.59 9.21
N SER A 85 -6.79 -24.33 9.04
CA SER A 85 -6.76 -25.54 8.24
C SER A 85 -7.31 -26.70 9.05
#